data_AF-R8HX98-F1
#
_entry.id   AF-R8HX98-F1
#
_cell.length_a   1.000
_cell.length_b   1.000
_cell.length_c   1.000
_cell.angle_alpha   90.00
_cell.angle_beta   90.00
_cell.angle_gamma   90.00
#
_symmetry.space_group_name_H-M   'P 1'
#
loop_
_entity.id
_entity.type
_entity.pdbx_description
1 polymer ?
#
loop_
_entity_poly.entity_id
_entity_poly.type
_entity_poly.pdbx_seq_one_letter_code
_entity_poly.pdbx_strand_id
1 'polypeptide(L)'
;MPLLASYFNISIDELICYTLQMEQEDIKNLYHRLAEAFSEEPFDEVMMECREVTKKYYSCFPLLIQMGLLFINHHMLTEDMDRRIEILEEAMYLFSRVQGESEDVSLVKEVVSFKATCYLILNRPNEVLQLLGETIRPNFPEEDLIAQAYQMLGNTEKANEMMQISMYQHLIQLVATIPNYVVINASNAEKVE
;
A
#
# COMPACT_ATOMS: atom_id res chain seq x y z
N MET A 1 33.10 -14.74 0.64
CA MET A 1 31.87 -14.72 -0.19
C MET A 1 31.88 -15.57 -1.47
N PRO A 2 32.97 -16.22 -1.95
CA PRO A 2 32.86 -17.18 -3.09
C PRO A 2 32.36 -18.58 -2.72
N LEU A 3 32.49 -18.98 -1.45
CA LEU A 3 32.28 -20.37 -1.02
C LEU A 3 30.81 -20.81 -0.93
N LEU A 4 29.86 -19.89 -0.75
CA LEU A 4 28.43 -20.24 -0.66
C LEU A 4 27.84 -20.57 -2.04
N ALA A 5 28.20 -19.81 -3.08
CA ALA A 5 27.70 -20.03 -4.45
C ALA A 5 28.12 -21.41 -5.01
N SER A 6 29.35 -21.82 -4.74
CA SER A 6 29.85 -23.15 -5.13
C SER A 6 29.16 -24.31 -4.42
N TYR A 7 28.63 -24.10 -3.21
CA TYR A 7 27.95 -25.15 -2.44
C TYR A 7 26.57 -25.48 -3.02
N PHE A 8 25.86 -24.49 -3.56
CA PHE A 8 24.52 -24.64 -4.13
C PHE A 8 24.50 -24.85 -5.65
N ASN A 9 25.68 -24.90 -6.30
CA ASN A 9 25.83 -25.06 -7.74
C ASN A 9 25.00 -24.04 -8.55
N ILE A 10 24.90 -22.82 -8.03
CA ILE A 10 24.25 -21.66 -8.65
C ILE A 10 25.28 -20.57 -8.88
N SER A 11 25.06 -19.74 -9.90
CA SER A 11 25.95 -18.62 -10.22
C SER A 11 25.94 -17.56 -9.12
N ILE A 12 26.99 -16.74 -9.03
CA ILE A 12 27.04 -15.60 -8.10
C ILE A 12 25.87 -14.63 -8.37
N ASP A 13 25.49 -14.46 -9.63
CA ASP A 13 24.35 -13.63 -10.03
C ASP A 13 23.01 -14.24 -9.56
N GLU A 14 22.83 -15.56 -9.61
CA GLU A 14 21.66 -16.25 -9.04
C GLU A 14 21.64 -16.23 -7.51
N LEU A 15 22.80 -16.25 -6.85
CA LEU A 15 22.89 -16.12 -5.38
C LEU A 15 22.59 -14.68 -4.93
N ILE A 16 22.95 -13.67 -5.74
CA ILE A 16 22.57 -12.26 -5.55
C ILE A 16 21.08 -12.05 -5.87
N CYS A 17 20.54 -12.78 -6.85
CA CYS A 17 19.12 -12.76 -7.25
C CYS A 17 18.24 -13.76 -6.50
N TYR A 18 18.71 -14.36 -5.38
CA TYR A 18 17.82 -15.11 -4.49
C TYR A 18 16.93 -14.12 -3.75
N THR A 19 15.96 -13.55 -4.47
CA THR A 19 14.98 -12.62 -3.93
C THR A 19 14.03 -13.44 -3.08
N LEU A 20 14.09 -13.22 -1.77
CA LEU A 20 13.10 -13.76 -0.86
C LEU A 20 11.76 -13.10 -1.20
N GLN A 21 10.90 -13.86 -1.88
CA GLN A 21 9.52 -13.49 -2.16
C GLN A 21 8.61 -14.24 -1.17
N MET A 22 7.55 -13.57 -0.74
CA MET A 22 6.49 -14.18 0.05
C MET A 22 5.27 -14.38 -0.83
N GLU A 23 4.53 -15.46 -0.59
CA GLU A 23 3.24 -15.68 -1.23
C GLU A 23 2.20 -14.67 -0.69
N GLN A 24 1.20 -14.33 -1.51
CA GLN A 24 0.21 -13.31 -1.17
C GLN A 24 -0.53 -13.62 0.15
N GLU A 25 -0.85 -14.89 0.39
CA GLU A 25 -1.53 -15.32 1.61
C GLU A 25 -0.61 -15.21 2.85
N ASP A 26 0.68 -15.49 2.71
CA ASP A 26 1.65 -15.33 3.80
C ASP A 26 1.85 -13.85 4.15
N ILE A 27 1.89 -12.98 3.13
CA ILE A 27 1.95 -11.52 3.32
C ILE A 27 0.71 -11.04 4.09
N LYS A 28 -0.47 -11.51 3.70
CA LYS A 28 -1.73 -11.15 4.35
C LYS A 28 -1.77 -11.61 5.81
N ASN A 29 -1.40 -12.87 6.07
CA ASN A 29 -1.34 -13.41 7.43
C ASN A 29 -0.33 -12.66 8.30
N LEU A 30 0.84 -12.34 7.74
CA LEU A 30 1.85 -11.54 8.41
C LEU A 30 1.36 -10.13 8.73
N TYR A 31 0.68 -9.45 7.79
CA TYR A 31 0.09 -8.14 8.03
C TYR A 31 -0.90 -8.17 9.19
N HIS A 32 -1.82 -9.14 9.20
CA HIS A 32 -2.81 -9.25 10.27
C HIS A 32 -2.17 -9.52 11.64
N ARG A 33 -1.19 -10.42 11.71
CA ARG A 33 -0.45 -10.68 12.95
C ARG A 33 0.26 -9.42 13.48
N LEU A 34 0.96 -8.69 12.62
CA LEU A 34 1.67 -7.47 13.02
C LEU A 34 0.70 -6.34 13.42
N ALA A 35 -0.42 -6.21 12.71
CA ALA A 35 -1.46 -5.24 13.06
C ALA A 35 -2.07 -5.55 14.44
N GLU A 36 -2.31 -6.82 14.75
CA GLU A 36 -2.77 -7.27 16.07
C GLU A 36 -1.71 -7.01 17.15
N ALA A 37 -0.43 -7.31 16.88
CA ALA A 37 0.67 -7.10 17.81
C ALA A 37 0.81 -5.63 18.26
N PHE A 38 0.50 -4.64 17.40
CA PHE A 38 0.49 -3.22 17.81
C PHE A 38 -0.48 -2.90 18.95
N SER A 39 -1.48 -3.76 19.20
CA SER A 39 -2.42 -3.62 20.30
C SER A 39 -2.08 -4.45 21.55
N GLU A 40 -1.16 -5.42 21.41
CA GLU A 40 -0.83 -6.40 22.46
C GLU A 40 0.60 -6.24 23.00
N GLU A 41 1.49 -5.71 22.19
CA GLU A 41 2.93 -5.63 22.44
C GLU A 41 3.44 -4.17 22.45
N PRO A 42 4.61 -3.89 23.03
CA PRO A 42 5.20 -2.55 23.00
C PRO A 42 5.43 -2.07 21.56
N PHE A 43 4.94 -0.85 21.25
CA PHE A 43 5.03 -0.25 19.92
C PHE A 43 6.43 -0.33 19.28
N ASP A 44 7.47 -0.08 20.06
CA ASP A 44 8.85 -0.08 19.59
C ASP A 44 9.38 -1.46 19.22
N GLU A 45 8.89 -2.51 19.88
CA GLU A 45 9.25 -3.91 19.59
C GLU A 45 8.59 -4.34 18.28
N VAL A 46 7.30 -4.05 18.11
CA VAL A 46 6.57 -4.35 16.86
C VAL A 46 7.15 -3.57 15.67
N MET A 47 7.50 -2.29 15.87
CA MET A 47 8.18 -1.50 14.83
C MET A 47 9.55 -2.07 14.47
N MET A 48 10.30 -2.60 15.44
CA MET A 48 11.58 -3.25 15.17
C MET A 48 11.37 -4.51 14.32
N GLU A 49 10.38 -5.34 14.67
CA GLU A 49 10.04 -6.53 13.89
C GLU A 49 9.65 -6.18 12.45
N CYS A 50 8.76 -5.20 12.25
CA CYS A 50 8.39 -4.73 10.92
C CYS A 50 9.62 -4.34 10.09
N ARG A 51 10.58 -3.62 10.69
CA ARG A 51 11.82 -3.20 10.02
C ARG A 51 12.74 -4.38 9.72
N GLU A 52 12.82 -5.39 10.60
CA GLU A 52 13.60 -6.60 10.35
C GLU A 52 13.04 -7.42 9.19
N VAL A 53 11.72 -7.61 9.17
CA VAL A 53 11.00 -8.27 8.07
C VAL A 53 11.21 -7.51 6.76
N THR A 54 11.05 -6.19 6.77
CA THR A 54 11.29 -5.31 5.63
C THR A 54 12.68 -5.50 5.05
N LYS A 55 13.72 -5.55 5.91
CA LYS A 55 15.11 -5.77 5.48
C LYS A 55 15.33 -7.17 4.90
N LYS A 56 14.73 -8.19 5.52
CA LYS A 56 14.86 -9.59 5.09
C LYS A 56 14.24 -9.84 3.72
N TYR A 57 13.12 -9.18 3.43
CA TYR A 57 12.33 -9.36 2.20
C TYR A 57 12.31 -8.09 1.35
N TYR A 58 13.43 -7.37 1.30
CA TYR A 58 13.52 -6.04 0.70
C TYR A 58 13.28 -5.99 -0.83
N SER A 59 13.31 -7.16 -1.48
CA SER A 59 12.95 -7.32 -2.91
C SER A 59 11.50 -7.76 -3.12
N CYS A 60 10.73 -7.99 -2.06
CA CYS A 60 9.32 -8.38 -2.14
C CYS A 60 8.43 -7.13 -2.09
N PHE A 61 8.18 -6.53 -3.25
CA PHE A 61 7.44 -5.27 -3.34
C PHE A 61 6.02 -5.31 -2.76
N PRO A 62 5.22 -6.38 -2.96
CA PRO A 62 3.91 -6.48 -2.31
C PRO A 62 4.02 -6.43 -0.78
N LEU A 63 5.05 -7.06 -0.20
CA LEU A 63 5.29 -6.99 1.24
C LEU A 63 5.72 -5.58 1.67
N LEU A 64 6.61 -4.92 0.92
CA LEU A 64 7.02 -3.54 1.23
C LEU A 64 5.83 -2.59 1.29
N ILE A 65 4.86 -2.76 0.38
CA ILE A 65 3.61 -2.02 0.40
C ILE A 65 2.87 -2.23 1.72
N GLN A 66 2.70 -3.49 2.14
CA GLN A 66 2.00 -3.82 3.38
C GLN A 66 2.73 -3.28 4.62
N MET A 67 4.07 -3.28 4.63
CA MET A 67 4.85 -2.68 5.73
C MET A 67 4.67 -1.16 5.78
N GLY A 68 4.71 -0.47 4.63
CA GLY A 68 4.41 0.96 4.56
C GLY A 68 2.98 1.29 5.02
N LEU A 69 2.00 0.43 4.71
CA LEU A 69 0.63 0.56 5.20
C LEU A 69 0.52 0.39 6.72
N LEU A 70 1.22 -0.58 7.31
CA LEU A 70 1.29 -0.71 8.77
C LEU A 70 1.81 0.58 9.40
N PHE A 71 2.85 1.19 8.82
CA PHE A 71 3.42 2.44 9.30
C PHE A 71 2.42 3.60 9.21
N ILE A 72 1.73 3.76 8.07
CA ILE A 72 0.64 4.75 7.93
C ILE A 72 -0.44 4.52 8.98
N ASN A 73 -0.87 3.28 9.18
CA ASN A 73 -2.03 2.99 10.04
C ASN A 73 -1.73 3.15 11.54
N HIS A 74 -0.47 2.93 11.95
CA HIS A 74 -0.11 2.83 13.37
C HIS A 74 0.83 3.95 13.86
N HIS A 75 1.31 4.86 13.00
CA HIS A 75 2.22 5.95 13.40
C HIS A 75 1.69 6.75 14.61
N MET A 76 0.37 6.94 14.73
CA MET A 76 -0.25 7.71 15.81
C MET A 76 -0.16 7.06 17.20
N LEU A 77 0.25 5.78 17.30
CA LEU A 77 0.38 5.07 18.57
C LEU A 77 1.57 5.55 19.42
N THR A 78 2.56 6.21 18.82
CA THR A 78 3.59 6.94 19.58
C THR A 78 3.13 8.37 19.85
N GLU A 79 3.42 8.93 21.03
CA GLU A 79 3.11 10.34 21.35
C GLU A 79 4.13 11.33 20.78
N ASP A 80 5.29 10.84 20.34
CA ASP A 80 6.39 11.66 19.82
C ASP A 80 6.12 12.09 18.37
N MET A 81 5.99 13.40 18.16
CA MET A 81 5.70 13.98 16.86
C MET A 81 6.84 13.79 15.85
N ASP A 82 8.10 13.93 16.28
CA ASP A 82 9.24 13.76 15.38
C ASP A 82 9.31 12.29 14.93
N ARG A 83 9.06 11.36 15.85
CA ARG A 83 8.98 9.94 15.54
C ARG A 83 7.83 9.59 14.60
N ARG A 84 6.66 10.22 14.73
CA ARG A 84 5.55 10.06 13.78
C ARG A 84 5.97 10.45 12.36
N ILE A 85 6.66 11.58 12.24
CA ILE A 85 7.16 12.07 10.95
C ILE A 85 8.17 11.08 10.37
N GLU A 86 9.14 10.62 11.17
CA GLU A 86 10.13 9.63 10.74
C GLU A 86 9.48 8.35 10.21
N ILE A 87 8.46 7.82 10.88
CA ILE A 87 7.74 6.61 10.46
C ILE A 87 7.02 6.81 9.12
N LEU A 88 6.42 7.98 8.90
CA LEU A 88 5.76 8.32 7.63
C LEU A 88 6.78 8.51 6.50
N GLU A 89 7.95 9.08 6.78
CA GLU A 89 9.07 9.18 5.84
C GLU A 89 9.64 7.79 5.49
N GLU A 90 9.76 6.89 6.48
CA GLU A 90 10.12 5.48 6.25
C GLU A 90 9.12 4.79 5.33
N ALA A 91 7.81 4.98 5.53
CA ALA A 91 6.79 4.44 4.64
C ALA A 91 6.94 4.97 3.20
N MET A 92 7.13 6.29 3.04
CA MET A 92 7.37 6.90 1.73
C MET A 92 8.64 6.39 1.06
N TYR A 93 9.68 6.05 1.82
CA TYR A 93 10.89 5.43 1.29
C TYR A 93 10.60 4.03 0.70
N LEU A 94 9.84 3.20 1.41
CA LEU A 94 9.40 1.89 0.90
C LEU A 94 8.58 2.02 -0.38
N PHE A 95 7.62 2.94 -0.40
CA PHE A 95 6.79 3.21 -1.58
C PHE A 95 7.62 3.75 -2.76
N SER A 96 8.61 4.60 -2.50
CA SER A 96 9.48 5.15 -3.54
C SER A 96 10.37 4.09 -4.18
N ARG A 97 10.80 3.09 -3.40
CA ARG A 97 11.50 1.91 -3.94
C ARG A 97 10.62 1.13 -4.88
N VAL A 98 9.41 0.77 -4.46
CA VAL A 98 8.47 0.03 -5.32
C VAL A 98 8.14 0.84 -6.57
N GLN A 99 7.93 2.15 -6.44
CA GLN A 99 7.69 3.04 -7.58
C GLN A 99 8.85 3.05 -8.59
N GLY A 100 10.10 2.97 -8.12
CA GLY A 100 11.29 3.06 -8.96
C GLY A 100 11.77 1.73 -9.54
N GLU A 101 11.46 0.61 -8.89
CA GLU A 101 12.02 -0.71 -9.22
C GLU A 101 10.97 -1.75 -9.63
N SER A 102 9.67 -1.52 -9.42
CA SER A 102 8.62 -2.45 -9.84
C SER A 102 8.28 -2.29 -11.32
N GLU A 103 8.23 -3.40 -12.05
CA GLU A 103 7.71 -3.46 -13.42
C GLU A 103 6.17 -3.60 -13.46
N ASP A 104 5.55 -3.88 -12.31
CA ASP A 104 4.10 -3.96 -12.18
C ASP A 104 3.48 -2.57 -12.03
N VAL A 105 2.82 -2.11 -13.10
CA VAL A 105 2.14 -0.80 -13.18
C VAL A 105 1.06 -0.66 -12.11
N SER A 106 0.38 -1.74 -11.73
CA SER A 106 -0.67 -1.71 -10.70
C SER A 106 -0.09 -1.38 -9.33
N LEU A 107 1.02 -2.03 -8.96
CA LEU A 107 1.76 -1.74 -7.72
C LEU A 107 2.30 -0.32 -7.73
N VAL A 108 2.83 0.16 -8.86
CA VAL A 108 3.33 1.54 -8.99
C VAL A 108 2.21 2.56 -8.78
N LYS A 109 1.02 2.33 -9.34
CA LYS A 109 -0.15 3.21 -9.15
C LYS A 109 -0.63 3.22 -7.70
N GLU A 110 -0.60 2.06 -7.04
CA GLU A 110 -0.97 1.91 -5.63
C GLU A 110 -0.04 2.73 -4.72
N VAL A 111 1.28 2.56 -4.85
CA VAL A 111 2.26 3.26 -3.99
C VAL A 111 2.29 4.78 -4.20
N VAL A 112 1.96 5.25 -5.40
CA VAL A 112 1.78 6.69 -5.67
C VAL A 112 0.64 7.25 -4.82
N SER A 113 -0.45 6.48 -4.66
CA SER A 113 -1.59 6.89 -3.86
C SER A 113 -1.23 6.91 -2.37
N PHE A 114 -0.49 5.91 -1.87
CA PHE A 114 -0.04 5.90 -0.47
C PHE A 114 1.00 6.99 -0.16
N LYS A 115 1.89 7.34 -1.09
CA LYS A 115 2.77 8.51 -0.94
C LYS A 115 1.98 9.81 -0.80
N ALA A 116 0.94 10.00 -1.61
CA ALA A 116 0.05 11.15 -1.47
C ALA A 116 -0.66 11.17 -0.11
N THR A 117 -1.08 10.00 0.41
CA THR A 117 -1.63 9.88 1.77
C THR A 117 -0.61 10.33 2.83
N CYS A 118 0.65 9.89 2.76
CA CYS A 118 1.69 10.36 3.68
C CYS A 118 1.87 11.88 3.61
N TYR A 119 1.92 12.46 2.40
CA TYR A 119 2.01 13.91 2.25
C TYR A 119 0.81 14.64 2.86
N LEU A 120 -0.42 14.14 2.71
CA LEU A 120 -1.58 14.72 3.37
C LEU A 120 -1.47 14.67 4.90
N ILE A 121 -1.07 13.52 5.46
CA ILE A 121 -0.89 13.36 6.92
C ILE A 121 0.20 14.33 7.43
N LEU A 122 1.27 14.52 6.67
CA LEU A 122 2.36 15.45 6.97
C LEU A 122 2.04 16.93 6.64
N ASN A 123 0.81 17.23 6.25
CA ASN A 123 0.36 18.58 5.85
C ASN A 123 1.21 19.20 4.73
N ARG A 124 1.52 18.40 3.70
CA ARG A 124 2.31 18.73 2.50
C ARG A 124 1.43 18.72 1.23
N PRO A 125 0.46 19.65 1.08
CA PRO A 125 -0.55 19.60 0.04
C PRO A 125 -0.01 19.87 -1.37
N ASN A 126 1.07 20.64 -1.51
CA ASN A 126 1.65 20.95 -2.83
C ASN A 126 2.26 19.69 -3.45
N GLU A 127 2.89 18.85 -2.64
CA GLU A 127 3.50 17.59 -3.03
C GLU A 127 2.42 16.57 -3.47
N VAL A 128 1.23 16.62 -2.86
CA VAL A 128 0.07 15.82 -3.30
C VAL A 128 -0.36 16.23 -4.71
N LEU A 129 -0.54 17.54 -4.95
CA LEU A 129 -0.97 18.05 -6.26
C LEU A 129 0.09 17.86 -7.34
N GLN A 130 1.37 17.98 -6.99
CA GLN A 130 2.47 17.68 -7.91
C GLN A 130 2.50 16.19 -8.28
N LEU A 131 2.20 15.30 -7.32
CA LEU A 131 2.24 13.86 -7.53
C LEU A 131 1.01 13.32 -8.29
N LEU A 132 -0.19 13.75 -7.92
CA LEU A 132 -1.45 13.22 -8.46
C LEU A 132 -2.05 14.08 -9.59
N GLY A 133 -1.63 15.34 -9.69
CA GLY A 133 -2.24 16.35 -10.55
C GLY A 133 -3.38 17.10 -9.87
N GLU A 134 -3.87 18.13 -10.55
CA GLU A 134 -4.89 19.06 -10.03
C GLU A 134 -6.33 18.71 -10.46
N THR A 135 -6.50 17.70 -11.31
CA THR A 135 -7.80 17.35 -11.90
C THR A 135 -8.08 15.86 -11.82
N ILE A 136 -9.38 15.53 -11.79
CA ILE A 136 -9.82 14.14 -11.79
C ILE A 136 -9.61 13.55 -13.18
N ARG A 137 -8.88 12.44 -13.24
CA ARG A 137 -8.75 11.63 -14.45
C ARG A 137 -9.90 10.61 -14.51
N PRO A 138 -10.45 10.33 -15.71
CA PRO A 138 -11.42 9.26 -15.86
C PRO A 138 -10.84 7.93 -15.35
N ASN A 139 -11.60 7.24 -14.49
CA ASN A 139 -11.31 5.86 -14.15
C ASN A 139 -11.93 4.95 -15.23
N PHE A 140 -11.16 4.01 -15.76
CA PHE A 140 -11.68 2.99 -16.67
C PHE A 140 -11.89 1.72 -15.85
N PRO A 141 -13.13 1.22 -15.71
CA PRO A 141 -13.41 0.03 -14.91
C PRO A 141 -12.90 -1.22 -15.64
N GLU A 142 -11.68 -1.65 -15.32
CA GLU A 142 -11.07 -2.85 -15.89
C GLU A 142 -11.82 -4.13 -15.46
N GLU A 143 -12.46 -4.08 -14.29
CA GLU A 143 -13.27 -5.15 -13.71
C GLU A 143 -14.44 -5.53 -14.63
N ASP A 144 -15.04 -4.54 -15.29
CA ASP A 144 -16.14 -4.76 -16.24
C ASP A 144 -15.66 -5.55 -17.46
N LEU A 145 -14.43 -5.29 -17.92
CA LEU A 145 -13.82 -6.03 -19.04
C LEU A 145 -13.47 -7.46 -18.61
N ILE A 146 -12.95 -7.65 -17.40
CA ILE A 146 -12.64 -8.98 -16.85
C ILE A 146 -13.91 -9.81 -16.67
N ALA A 147 -14.98 -9.23 -16.12
CA ALA A 147 -16.25 -9.91 -15.96
C ALA A 147 -16.84 -10.35 -17.31
N GLN A 148 -16.81 -9.46 -18.32
CA GLN A 148 -17.22 -9.79 -19.68
C GLN A 148 -16.36 -10.90 -20.31
N ALA A 149 -15.05 -10.89 -20.09
CA ALA A 149 -14.16 -11.95 -20.56
C ALA A 149 -14.53 -13.31 -19.95
N TYR A 150 -14.79 -13.39 -18.64
CA TYR A 150 -15.26 -14.62 -18.00
C TYR A 150 -16.62 -15.08 -18.53
N GLN A 151 -17.54 -14.13 -18.77
CA GLN A 151 -18.84 -14.44 -19.36
C GLN A 151 -18.70 -15.03 -20.77
N MET A 152 -17.83 -14.45 -21.61
CA MET A 152 -17.54 -14.96 -22.96
C MET A 152 -16.90 -16.35 -22.96
N LEU A 153 -16.13 -16.67 -21.92
CA LEU A 153 -15.57 -18.01 -21.68
C LEU A 153 -16.59 -19.01 -21.09
N GLY A 154 -17.84 -18.59 -20.88
CA GLY A 154 -18.89 -19.41 -20.29
C GLY A 154 -18.80 -19.56 -18.76
N ASN A 155 -17.88 -18.84 -18.11
CA ASN A 155 -17.73 -18.85 -16.65
C ASN A 155 -18.58 -17.74 -16.01
N THR A 156 -19.89 -17.92 -16.06
CA THR A 156 -20.86 -16.95 -15.53
C THR A 156 -20.75 -16.75 -14.02
N GLU A 157 -20.33 -17.79 -13.27
CA GLU A 157 -20.14 -17.69 -11.82
C GLU A 157 -19.04 -16.67 -11.50
N LYS A 158 -17.86 -16.81 -12.11
CA LYS A 158 -16.75 -15.89 -11.90
C LYS A 158 -17.03 -14.49 -12.45
N ALA A 159 -17.76 -14.39 -13.56
CA ALA A 159 -18.23 -13.09 -14.08
C ALA A 159 -19.12 -12.35 -13.06
N ASN A 160 -20.06 -13.07 -12.43
CA ASN A 160 -20.93 -12.51 -11.38
C ASN A 160 -20.14 -12.12 -10.13
N GLU A 161 -19.17 -12.95 -9.71
CA GLU A 161 -18.28 -12.65 -8.58
C GLU A 161 -17.53 -11.34 -8.81
N MET A 162 -16.90 -11.17 -9.98
CA MET A 162 -16.18 -9.93 -10.32
C MET A 162 -17.10 -8.71 -10.29
N MET A 163 -18.32 -8.83 -10.82
CA MET A 163 -19.29 -7.73 -10.82
C MET A 163 -19.75 -7.37 -9.40
N GLN A 164 -19.95 -8.37 -8.53
CA GLN A 164 -20.29 -8.13 -7.13
C GLN A 164 -19.18 -7.41 -6.37
N ILE A 165 -17.92 -7.80 -6.60
CA ILE A 165 -16.75 -7.13 -6.01
C ILE A 165 -16.67 -5.69 -6.49
N SER A 166 -16.82 -5.44 -7.80
CA SER A 166 -16.83 -4.09 -8.39
C SER A 166 -17.92 -3.21 -7.78
N MET A 167 -19.16 -3.70 -7.69
CA MET A 167 -20.27 -2.95 -7.07
C MET A 167 -19.99 -2.62 -5.60
N TYR A 168 -19.43 -3.58 -4.84
CA TYR A 168 -19.08 -3.35 -3.44
C TYR A 168 -17.99 -2.29 -3.31
N GLN A 169 -16.94 -2.33 -4.12
CA GLN A 169 -15.87 -1.33 -4.11
C GLN A 169 -16.39 0.07 -4.44
N HIS A 170 -17.25 0.21 -5.46
CA HIS A 170 -17.89 1.48 -5.79
C HIS A 170 -18.73 2.04 -4.63
N LEU A 171 -19.48 1.19 -3.95
CA LEU A 171 -20.27 1.60 -2.78
C LEU A 171 -19.36 2.09 -1.64
N ILE A 172 -18.29 1.36 -1.34
CA ILE A 172 -17.33 1.75 -0.30
C ILE A 172 -16.64 3.07 -0.65
N GLN A 173 -16.23 3.27 -1.90
CA GLN A 173 -15.60 4.53 -2.35
C GLN A 173 -16.57 5.72 -2.23
N LEU A 174 -17.84 5.53 -2.61
CA LEU A 174 -18.86 6.56 -2.43
C LEU A 174 -18.98 6.96 -0.97
N VAL A 175 -19.14 5.98 -0.07
CA VAL A 175 -19.28 6.21 1.37
C VAL A 175 -18.02 6.88 1.94
N ALA A 176 -16.82 6.42 1.56
CA ALA A 176 -15.55 6.97 2.01
C ALA A 176 -15.31 8.43 1.58
N THR A 177 -15.96 8.87 0.49
CA THR A 177 -15.81 10.25 -0.02
C THR A 177 -16.70 11.25 0.74
N ILE A 178 -17.80 10.79 1.35
CA ILE A 178 -18.77 11.66 2.02
C ILE A 178 -18.14 12.52 3.13
N PRO A 179 -17.34 11.98 4.07
CA PRO A 179 -16.73 12.81 5.13
C PRO A 179 -15.87 13.95 4.57
N ASN A 180 -15.08 13.68 3.52
CA ASN A 180 -14.24 14.69 2.88
C ASN A 180 -15.08 15.81 2.28
N TYR A 181 -16.17 15.47 1.58
CA TYR A 181 -17.11 16.45 1.05
C TYR A 181 -17.76 17.29 2.16
N VAL A 182 -18.18 16.65 3.26
CA VAL A 182 -18.77 17.36 4.41
C VAL A 182 -17.78 18.35 5.01
N VAL A 183 -16.53 17.96 5.26
CA VAL A 183 -15.49 18.84 5.83
C VAL A 183 -15.24 20.07 4.95
N ILE A 184 -15.09 19.89 3.64
CA ILE A 184 -14.88 20.99 2.69
C ILE A 184 -16.03 22.01 2.73
N ASN A 185 -17.27 21.52 2.90
CA ASN A 185 -18.45 22.37 2.95
C ASN A 185 -18.76 22.94 4.35
N ALA A 186 -18.31 22.29 5.43
CA ALA A 186 -18.50 22.78 6.79
C ALA A 186 -17.83 24.16 6.99
N SER A 187 -16.64 24.37 6.42
CA SER A 187 -15.96 25.67 6.41
C SER A 187 -16.65 26.78 5.60
N ASN A 188 -17.66 26.46 4.79
CA ASN A 188 -18.46 27.46 4.07
C ASN A 188 -19.67 27.93 4.88
N ALA A 189 -20.12 27.17 5.89
CA ALA A 189 -21.26 27.56 6.74
C ALA A 189 -20.90 28.69 7.73
N GLU A 190 -19.63 28.81 8.14
CA GLU A 190 -19.15 29.87 9.05
C GLU A 190 -18.91 31.22 8.34
N LYS A 191 -19.02 31.31 7.00
CA LYS A 191 -18.83 32.56 6.25
C LYS A 191 -20.11 33.38 6.05
N VAL A 192 -21.16 33.06 6.81
CA VAL A 192 -22.42 33.84 6.85
C VAL A 192 -22.58 34.43 8.25
N GLU A 193 -21.70 35.36 8.61
CA GLU A 193 -21.90 36.38 9.65
C GLU A 193 -21.63 37.77 9.05
#